data_AF-A0A316L4I2-F1
#
_entry.id   AF-A0A316L4I2-F1
#
_cell.length_a   1.000
_cell.length_b   1.000
_cell.length_c   1.000
_cell.angle_alpha   90.00
_cell.angle_beta   90.00
_cell.angle_gamma   90.00
#
_symmetry.space_group_name_H-M   'P 1'
#
loop_
_entity.id
_entity.type
_entity.pdbx_description
1 polymer ?
#
loop_
_entity_poly.entity_id
_entity_poly.type
_entity_poly.pdbx_seq_one_letter_code
_entity_poly.pdbx_strand_id
1 'polypeptide(L)'
;MNKQMADSVDHTKDGNCSGCGQCCSCLLILSEGEIAKIKKYLKEHPEVKMNDRNSALQNKFVDVCPFLNDENECEIYSVRPQICSRFICSRFKDPNYKPLDHSYKKIVNMVETFMNKECSNAPDIKELNKMYQEKKREAGIK
;
A
#
# COMPACT_ATOMS: atom_id res chain seq x y z
N MET A 1 26.72 -23.22 -3.52
CA MET A 1 25.30 -22.83 -3.61
C MET A 1 24.98 -22.02 -2.36
N ASN A 2 25.03 -20.68 -2.43
CA ASN A 2 24.75 -19.82 -1.28
C ASN A 2 23.25 -19.76 -1.03
N LYS A 3 22.80 -20.52 -0.03
CA LYS A 3 21.44 -20.55 0.48
C LYS A 3 21.29 -19.44 1.52
N GLN A 4 21.47 -18.19 1.09
CA GLN A 4 21.01 -17.02 1.85
C GLN A 4 19.74 -16.54 1.16
N MET A 5 18.68 -17.34 1.28
CA MET A 5 17.34 -16.84 1.00
C MET A 5 16.98 -15.99 2.22
N ALA A 6 16.76 -14.70 1.99
CA ALA A 6 16.43 -13.72 3.02
C ALA A 6 15.36 -14.27 3.96
N ASP A 7 15.72 -14.52 5.22
CA ASP A 7 14.73 -14.67 6.27
C ASP A 7 13.92 -13.38 6.27
N SER A 8 12.66 -13.44 5.84
CA SER A 8 11.74 -12.31 5.93
C SER A 8 11.67 -11.92 7.40
N VAL A 9 12.29 -10.81 7.77
CA VAL A 9 12.36 -10.38 9.17
C VAL A 9 10.92 -10.18 9.65
N ASP A 10 10.53 -10.97 10.64
CA ASP A 10 9.21 -10.88 11.24
C ASP A 10 9.22 -9.70 12.21
N HIS A 11 8.66 -8.58 11.77
CA HIS A 11 8.57 -7.37 12.58
C HIS A 11 7.36 -7.38 13.53
N THR A 12 6.66 -8.49 13.73
CA THR A 12 5.49 -8.50 14.64
C THR A 12 5.88 -8.45 16.12
N LYS A 13 4.99 -7.89 16.94
CA LYS A 13 5.01 -8.02 18.41
C LYS A 13 3.79 -8.83 18.80
N ASP A 14 4.00 -10.03 19.33
CA ASP A 14 2.94 -10.98 19.71
C ASP A 14 1.93 -11.25 18.58
N GLY A 15 2.42 -11.42 17.35
CA GLY A 15 1.59 -11.67 16.17
C GLY A 15 0.83 -10.44 15.63
N ASN A 16 1.01 -9.27 16.24
CA ASN A 16 0.42 -8.00 15.80
C ASN A 16 1.43 -7.12 15.08
N CYS A 17 0.94 -6.22 14.23
CA CYS A 17 1.77 -5.18 13.61
C CYS A 17 2.47 -4.36 14.70
N SER A 18 3.79 -4.21 14.61
CA SER A 18 4.58 -3.42 15.57
C SER A 18 4.64 -1.92 15.26
N GLY A 19 4.09 -1.49 14.11
CA GLY A 19 4.22 -0.12 13.63
C GLY A 19 5.60 0.20 13.05
N CYS A 20 6.29 -0.75 12.41
CA CYS A 20 7.64 -0.49 11.85
C CYS A 20 7.66 0.33 10.55
N GLY A 21 6.50 0.62 9.95
CA GLY A 21 6.38 1.39 8.70
C GLY A 21 6.87 0.69 7.42
N GLN A 22 7.58 -0.44 7.50
CA GLN A 22 8.24 -1.04 6.33
C GLN A 22 7.28 -1.57 5.24
N CYS A 23 6.05 -1.92 5.57
CA CYS A 23 5.05 -2.33 4.58
C CYS A 23 4.23 -1.17 4.00
N CYS A 24 4.44 0.06 4.47
CA CYS A 24 3.66 1.23 4.08
C CYS A 24 4.17 1.83 2.76
N SER A 25 3.73 1.25 1.64
CA SER A 25 4.07 1.68 0.28
C SER A 25 3.12 2.77 -0.27
N CYS A 26 3.63 3.57 -1.22
CA CYS A 26 2.87 4.55 -1.98
C CYS A 26 2.11 3.91 -3.16
N LEU A 27 2.54 2.75 -3.65
CA LEU A 27 1.90 2.03 -4.75
C LEU A 27 1.12 0.83 -4.21
N LEU A 28 -0.21 0.94 -4.13
CA LEU A 28 -1.06 -0.08 -3.52
C LEU A 28 -2.18 -0.53 -4.45
N ILE A 29 -2.67 -1.76 -4.25
CA ILE A 29 -3.85 -2.26 -4.96
C ILE A 29 -5.13 -1.92 -4.19
N LEU A 30 -5.94 -1.03 -4.74
CA LEU A 30 -7.20 -0.59 -4.15
C LEU A 30 -8.37 -0.81 -5.11
N SER A 31 -9.55 -0.98 -4.55
CA SER A 31 -10.82 -0.87 -5.25
C SER A 31 -11.34 0.57 -5.21
N GLU A 32 -12.24 0.90 -6.15
CA GLU A 32 -12.93 2.20 -6.14
C GLU A 32 -13.68 2.46 -4.82
N GLY A 33 -14.26 1.41 -4.23
CA GLY A 33 -14.96 1.51 -2.94
C GLY A 33 -14.02 1.88 -1.78
N GLU A 34 -12.80 1.32 -1.75
CA GLU A 34 -11.79 1.70 -0.75
C GLU A 34 -11.32 3.14 -0.96
N ILE A 35 -11.10 3.56 -2.20
CA ILE A 35 -10.72 4.94 -2.53
C ILE A 35 -11.82 5.91 -2.07
N ALA A 36 -13.08 5.61 -2.38
CA ALA A 36 -14.22 6.43 -1.98
C ALA A 36 -14.35 6.50 -0.45
N LYS A 37 -14.16 5.37 0.26
CA LYS A 37 -14.19 5.32 1.72
C LYS A 37 -13.11 6.20 2.35
N ILE A 38 -11.87 6.13 1.85
CA ILE A 38 -10.76 6.95 2.35
C ILE A 38 -11.01 8.43 2.03
N LYS A 39 -11.46 8.77 0.81
CA LYS A 39 -11.82 10.15 0.45
C LYS A 39 -12.92 10.72 1.33
N LYS A 40 -13.93 9.91 1.69
CA LYS A 40 -14.97 10.32 2.63
C LYS A 40 -14.39 10.58 4.03
N TYR A 41 -13.57 9.67 4.53
CA TYR A 41 -12.90 9.82 5.82
C TYR A 41 -12.08 11.12 5.89
N LEU A 42 -11.27 11.43 4.88
CA LEU A 42 -10.47 12.66 4.84
C LEU A 42 -11.31 13.95 4.84
N LYS A 43 -12.53 13.90 4.32
CA LYS A 43 -13.46 15.05 4.39
C LYS A 43 -14.07 15.21 5.78
N GLU A 44 -14.31 14.10 6.47
CA GLU A 44 -14.87 14.08 7.83
C GLU A 44 -13.80 14.36 8.89
N HIS A 45 -12.53 14.16 8.56
CA HIS A 45 -11.35 14.28 9.43
C HIS A 45 -10.29 15.23 8.85
N PRO A 46 -10.53 16.55 8.81
CA PRO A 46 -9.60 17.53 8.24
C PRO A 46 -8.27 17.64 9.02
N GLU A 47 -8.20 17.10 10.24
CA GLU A 47 -6.99 17.01 11.05
C GLU A 47 -5.97 16.00 10.53
N VAL A 48 -6.40 15.04 9.70
CA VAL A 48 -5.53 14.00 9.12
C VAL A 48 -4.51 14.65 8.19
N LYS A 49 -3.23 14.43 8.49
CA LYS A 49 -2.13 14.96 7.69
C LYS A 49 -1.59 13.90 6.73
N MET A 50 -1.11 14.36 5.59
CA MET A 50 -0.39 13.55 4.62
C MET A 50 1.03 14.08 4.49
N ASN A 51 2.01 13.16 4.52
CA ASN A 51 3.41 13.49 4.37
C ASN A 51 3.82 13.35 2.89
N ASP A 52 4.05 14.50 2.24
CA ASP A 52 4.52 14.55 0.86
C ASP A 52 6.02 14.22 0.77
N ARG A 53 6.31 12.93 0.65
CA ARG A 53 7.67 12.42 0.42
C ARG A 53 8.03 12.35 -1.06
N ASN A 54 7.18 12.83 -1.97
CA ASN A 54 7.38 12.78 -3.42
C ASN A 54 7.13 14.15 -4.05
N SER A 55 7.69 15.20 -3.44
CA SER A 55 7.50 16.55 -3.94
C SER A 55 8.14 16.75 -5.32
N ALA A 56 7.65 17.71 -6.11
CA ALA A 56 8.15 17.99 -7.45
C ALA A 56 9.65 18.40 -7.49
N LEU A 57 10.22 18.75 -6.32
CA LEU A 57 11.64 19.09 -6.16
C LEU A 57 12.52 17.85 -5.97
N GLN A 58 11.94 16.69 -5.71
CA GLN A 58 12.69 15.46 -5.57
C GLN A 58 13.05 14.89 -6.95
N ASN A 59 14.25 14.33 -7.07
CA ASN A 59 14.72 13.69 -8.30
C ASN A 59 14.48 12.17 -8.32
N LYS A 60 13.93 11.61 -7.24
CA LYS A 60 13.69 10.18 -7.10
C LYS A 60 12.33 9.95 -6.47
N PHE A 61 11.65 8.91 -6.93
CA PHE A 61 10.45 8.41 -6.29
C PHE A 61 10.80 7.71 -4.97
N VAL A 62 10.07 8.05 -3.93
CA VAL A 62 10.15 7.46 -2.59
C VAL A 62 8.89 6.62 -2.38
N ASP A 63 9.03 5.30 -2.36
CA ASP A 63 7.90 4.40 -2.17
C ASP A 63 7.48 4.28 -0.69
N VAL A 64 6.92 5.36 -0.15
CA VAL A 64 6.41 5.42 1.21
C VAL A 64 5.01 6.01 1.21
N CYS A 65 4.07 5.36 1.90
CA CYS A 65 2.68 5.77 2.00
C CYS A 65 2.57 7.21 2.55
N PRO A 66 1.76 8.10 1.94
CA PRO A 66 1.59 9.47 2.43
C PRO A 66 0.90 9.53 3.80
N PHE A 67 0.19 8.48 4.21
CA PHE A 67 -0.47 8.41 5.51
C PHE A 67 0.39 7.80 6.63
N LEU A 68 1.65 7.44 6.34
CA LEU A 68 2.60 7.07 7.39
C LEU A 68 3.21 8.36 7.96
N ASN A 69 3.01 8.64 9.25
CA ASN A 69 3.64 9.78 9.92
C ASN A 69 5.09 9.48 10.32
N ASP A 70 5.76 10.44 10.95
CA ASP A 70 7.19 10.32 11.27
C ASP A 70 7.45 9.42 12.49
N GLU A 71 6.41 9.16 13.28
CA GLU A 71 6.35 8.18 14.37
C GLU A 71 6.03 6.75 13.88
N ASN A 72 5.92 6.54 12.57
CA ASN A 72 5.51 5.29 11.90
C ASN A 72 4.07 4.83 12.19
N GLU A 73 3.20 5.75 12.57
CA GLU A 73 1.77 5.50 12.75
C GLU A 73 1.00 5.81 11.45
N CYS A 74 -0.13 5.13 11.26
CA CYS A 74 -0.96 5.33 10.09
C CYS A 74 -2.12 6.29 10.41
N GLU A 75 -2.11 7.45 9.77
CA GLU A 75 -3.10 8.52 9.96
C GLU A 75 -4.54 8.13 9.57
N ILE A 76 -4.69 7.06 8.78
CA ILE A 76 -5.99 6.50 8.36
C ILE A 76 -6.21 5.09 8.90
N TYR A 77 -5.65 4.75 10.07
CA TYR A 77 -5.63 3.38 10.60
C TYR A 77 -7.00 2.67 10.58
N SER A 78 -8.07 3.40 10.91
CA SER A 78 -9.47 2.96 11.00
C SER A 78 -10.11 2.63 9.64
N VAL A 79 -9.62 3.26 8.57
CA VAL A 79 -10.14 3.10 7.20
C VAL A 79 -9.10 2.54 6.23
N ARG A 80 -8.05 1.90 6.75
CA ARG A 80 -7.00 1.26 5.95
C ARG A 80 -7.60 0.35 4.86
N PRO A 81 -7.04 0.38 3.63
CA PRO A 81 -7.47 -0.54 2.59
C PRO A 81 -7.17 -1.98 2.98
N GLN A 82 -7.88 -2.94 2.39
CA GLN A 82 -7.79 -4.36 2.74
C GLN A 82 -6.38 -4.92 2.58
N ILE A 83 -5.60 -4.43 1.61
CA ILE A 83 -4.21 -4.84 1.45
C ILE A 83 -3.38 -4.50 2.70
N CYS A 84 -3.59 -3.32 3.29
CA CYS A 84 -2.90 -2.89 4.50
C CYS A 84 -3.46 -3.54 5.77
N SER A 85 -4.79 -3.68 5.90
CA SER A 85 -5.41 -4.22 7.11
C SER A 85 -5.21 -5.74 7.27
N ARG A 86 -5.03 -6.45 6.15
CA ARG A 86 -4.81 -7.92 6.16
C ARG A 86 -3.34 -8.30 6.28
N PHE A 87 -2.44 -7.45 5.81
CA PHE A 87 -1.00 -7.71 5.84
C PHE A 87 -0.46 -7.73 7.28
N ILE A 88 0.20 -8.84 7.64
CA ILE A 88 0.94 -9.01 8.90
C ILE A 88 2.15 -9.89 8.56
N CYS A 89 3.36 -9.49 8.98
CA CYS A 89 4.60 -10.18 8.60
C CYS A 89 4.61 -11.67 8.98
N SER A 90 4.03 -12.03 10.12
CA SER A 90 3.96 -13.42 10.56
C SER A 90 2.91 -14.27 9.83
N ARG A 91 1.91 -13.64 9.18
CA ARG A 91 0.78 -14.37 8.58
C ARG A 91 1.15 -15.20 7.35
N PHE A 92 2.27 -14.91 6.69
CA PHE A 92 2.76 -15.74 5.59
C PHE A 92 3.14 -17.17 6.04
N LYS A 93 3.31 -17.38 7.34
CA LYS A 93 3.58 -18.70 7.95
C LYS A 93 2.30 -19.50 8.23
N ASP A 94 1.11 -18.88 8.16
CA ASP A 94 -0.16 -19.55 8.41
C ASP A 94 -0.67 -20.24 7.14
N PRO A 95 -0.76 -21.58 7.11
CA PRO A 95 -1.24 -22.32 5.93
C PRO A 95 -2.73 -22.06 5.63
N ASN A 96 -3.49 -21.54 6.58
CA ASN A 96 -4.90 -21.21 6.39
C ASN A 96 -5.12 -19.76 5.94
N TYR A 97 -4.05 -18.97 5.77
CA TYR A 97 -4.16 -17.58 5.36
C TYR A 97 -4.71 -17.49 3.93
N LYS A 98 -5.94 -17.01 3.80
CA LYS A 98 -6.58 -16.83 2.49
C LYS A 98 -5.97 -15.62 1.78
N PRO A 99 -5.58 -15.77 0.50
CA PRO A 99 -5.16 -14.64 -0.33
C PRO A 99 -6.23 -13.54 -0.38
N LEU A 100 -5.78 -12.31 -0.60
CA LEU A 100 -6.68 -11.20 -0.88
C LEU A 100 -7.30 -11.39 -2.26
N ASP A 101 -8.63 -11.39 -2.34
CA ASP A 101 -9.29 -11.21 -3.63
C ASP A 101 -9.03 -9.80 -4.15
N HIS A 102 -8.35 -9.75 -5.29
CA HIS A 102 -7.92 -8.52 -5.93
C HIS A 102 -8.35 -8.46 -7.40
N SER A 103 -9.33 -9.29 -7.81
CA SER A 103 -9.92 -9.29 -9.16
C SER A 103 -10.35 -7.87 -9.58
N TYR A 104 -11.15 -7.23 -8.72
CA TYR A 104 -11.72 -5.89 -8.90
C TYR A 104 -10.83 -4.73 -8.43
N LYS A 105 -9.56 -4.98 -8.05
CA LYS A 105 -8.62 -3.95 -7.58
C LYS A 105 -7.62 -3.56 -8.65
N LYS A 106 -7.12 -2.33 -8.58
CA LYS A 106 -6.10 -1.77 -9.48
C LYS A 106 -4.97 -1.13 -8.68
N ILE A 107 -3.79 -1.06 -9.27
CA ILE A 107 -2.65 -0.33 -8.69
C ILE A 107 -2.98 1.16 -8.73
N VAL A 108 -2.78 1.85 -7.61
CA VAL A 108 -2.92 3.29 -7.48
C VAL A 108 -1.68 3.88 -6.83
N ASN A 109 -1.37 5.11 -7.22
CA ASN A 109 -0.44 5.96 -6.48
C ASN A 109 -1.22 6.70 -5.39
N MET A 110 -0.89 6.43 -4.13
CA MET A 110 -1.59 7.00 -2.98
C MET A 110 -1.43 8.53 -2.90
N VAL A 111 -0.27 9.08 -3.27
CA VAL A 111 -0.04 10.53 -3.32
C VAL A 111 -0.95 11.16 -4.37
N GLU A 112 -0.93 10.65 -5.60
CA GLU A 112 -1.75 11.23 -6.69
C GLU A 112 -3.24 11.10 -6.41
N THR A 113 -3.66 9.97 -5.84
CA THR A 113 -5.07 9.65 -5.60
C THR A 113 -5.70 10.51 -4.51
N PHE A 114 -4.95 10.84 -3.45
CA PHE A 114 -5.48 11.49 -2.25
C PHE A 114 -4.97 12.92 -2.01
N MET A 115 -3.81 13.29 -2.53
CA MET A 115 -3.27 14.66 -2.44
C MET A 115 -3.62 15.53 -3.65
N ASN A 116 -4.25 14.97 -4.69
CA ASN A 116 -4.55 15.65 -5.96
C ASN A 116 -3.31 16.33 -6.57
N LYS A 117 -2.18 15.64 -6.52
CA LYS A 117 -0.88 16.13 -6.99
C LYS A 117 -0.28 15.13 -7.95
N GLU A 118 0.40 15.60 -8.99
CA GLU A 118 1.17 14.74 -9.89
C GLU A 118 2.53 14.37 -9.28
N CYS A 119 2.90 13.10 -9.39
CA CYS A 119 4.20 12.61 -8.96
C CYS A 119 5.01 12.24 -10.21
N SER A 120 5.65 13.23 -10.84
CA SER A 120 6.35 13.07 -12.12
C SER A 120 7.42 11.98 -12.16
N ASN A 121 8.01 11.65 -11.02
CA ASN A 121 9.03 10.59 -10.91
C ASN A 121 8.45 9.21 -10.56
N ALA A 122 7.14 9.10 -10.34
CA ALA A 122 6.51 7.82 -10.05
C ALA A 122 6.55 6.90 -11.27
N PRO A 123 6.55 5.58 -11.06
CA PRO A 123 6.31 4.62 -12.14
C PRO A 123 4.98 4.91 -12.86
N ASP A 124 4.94 4.65 -14.17
CA ASP A 124 3.72 4.80 -14.96
C ASP A 124 2.64 3.82 -14.46
N ILE A 125 1.63 4.37 -13.79
CA ILE A 125 0.52 3.61 -13.20
C ILE A 125 -0.32 2.91 -14.28
N LYS A 126 -0.44 3.47 -15.49
CA LYS A 126 -1.17 2.84 -16.59
C LYS A 126 -0.42 1.60 -17.07
N GLU A 127 0.90 1.71 -17.25
CA GLU A 127 1.74 0.58 -17.63
C GLU A 127 1.74 -0.51 -16.55
N LEU A 128 1.93 -0.13 -15.27
CA LEU A 128 1.86 -1.06 -14.14
C LEU A 128 0.52 -1.79 -14.07
N ASN A 129 -0.59 -1.08 -14.28
CA ASN A 129 -1.91 -1.72 -14.32
C ASN A 129 -2.05 -2.67 -15.51
N LYS A 130 -1.52 -2.33 -16.70
CA LYS A 130 -1.51 -3.23 -17.84
C LYS A 130 -0.78 -4.54 -17.51
N MET A 131 0.45 -4.43 -16.98
CA MET A 131 1.24 -5.60 -16.53
C MET A 131 0.51 -6.40 -15.46
N TYR A 132 -0.13 -5.72 -14.52
CA TYR A 132 -0.87 -6.38 -13.44
C TYR A 132 -2.09 -7.16 -13.97
N GLN A 133 -2.82 -6.62 -14.93
CA GLN A 133 -3.95 -7.31 -15.56
C GLN A 133 -3.50 -8.50 -16.42
N GLU A 134 -2.35 -8.40 -17.09
CA GLU A 134 -1.74 -9.53 -17.79
C GLU A 134 -1.40 -10.67 -16.82
N LYS A 135 -0.74 -10.37 -15.70
CA LYS A 135 -0.43 -11.34 -14.65
C LYS A 135 -1.68 -11.97 -14.03
N LYS A 136 -2.76 -11.20 -13.83
CA LYS A 136 -4.05 -11.75 -13.37
C LYS A 136 -4.59 -12.79 -14.34
N ARG A 137 -4.54 -12.49 -15.64
CA ARG A 137 -4.99 -13.41 -16.70
C ARG A 137 -4.17 -14.70 -16.71
N GLU A 138 -2.85 -14.60 -16.60
CA GLU A 138 -1.95 -15.75 -16.51
C GLU A 138 -2.25 -16.62 -15.27
N ALA A 139 -2.61 -15.99 -14.15
CA ALA A 139 -3.00 -16.66 -12.92
C ALA A 139 -4.45 -17.19 -12.90
N GLY A 140 -5.22 -17.02 -14.00
CA GLY A 140 -6.63 -17.44 -14.08
C GLY A 140 -7.58 -16.60 -13.22
N ILE A 141 -7.15 -15.42 -12.77
CA ILE A 141 -7.97 -14.46 -12.02
C ILE A 141 -8.77 -13.65 -13.04
N LYS A 142 -10.09 -13.81 -13.00
CA LYS A 142 -11.03 -13.13 -13.90
C LYS A 142 -11.23 -11.68 -13.51
#